data_AF-A0A9N9C1E6-F1
#
_entry.id   AF-A0A9N9C1E6-F1
#
_cell.length_a   1.000
_cell.length_b   1.000
_cell.length_c   1.000
_cell.angle_alpha   90.00
_cell.angle_beta   90.00
_cell.angle_gamma   90.00
#
_symmetry.space_group_name_H-M   'P 1'
#
loop_
_entity.id
_entity.type
_entity.pdbx_description
1 polymer ?
#
loop_
_entity_poly.entity_id
_entity_poly.type
_entity_poly.pdbx_seq_one_letter_code
_entity_poly.pdbx_strand_id
1 'polypeptide(L)'
;MPRKYKKYIKAIEKEVEALKKKRSLNEIISGAEKEAESEASSKKQQPPPKLPEKPSENKTQETLNKTQEALNKLLHSRSSKPNNNNTNVFLVPQAPRLPKTQAEKETTRRLIVVLEQACLETYKFRKSKNYELLNCDDHVSVLQKMGRTHSDARPDITHQCLMQLLDSPLNKAGLLQVYIHTARNVLIEVNPHVRIPRTFKRFCGLMVQLLHKLSISSVKGSEKLLRVIKNPITQYLPTNCHKITLSYDAKTVRLKDYLPVIPSDYSICVAIGAMPHGEDSFADSWVDEKISISEYSLSAAVACSKFCCALEDFWDVL
;
A
#
# COMPACT_ATOMS: atom_id res chain seq x y z
N MET A 1 13.93 21.49 45.07
CA MET A 1 13.68 20.85 43.75
C MET A 1 13.15 21.87 42.75
N PRO A 2 13.71 21.94 41.53
CA PRO A 2 13.29 22.90 40.49
C PRO A 2 11.82 22.69 40.07
N ARG A 3 11.07 23.79 39.92
CA ARG A 3 9.61 23.82 39.67
C ARG A 3 9.14 22.95 38.48
N LYS A 4 10.01 22.69 37.50
CA LYS A 4 9.70 21.80 36.36
C LYS A 4 9.48 20.34 36.77
N TYR A 5 10.22 19.81 37.76
CA TYR A 5 10.12 18.39 38.15
C TYR A 5 8.83 18.06 38.92
N LYS A 6 8.28 19.00 39.70
CA LYS A 6 7.00 18.80 40.41
C LYS A 6 5.81 18.59 39.46
N LYS A 7 5.86 19.17 38.25
CA LYS A 7 4.79 19.03 37.25
C LYS A 7 4.81 17.65 36.59
N TYR A 8 6.00 17.09 36.36
CA TYR A 8 6.17 15.73 35.83
C TYR A 8 5.76 14.66 36.84
N ILE A 9 6.14 14.81 38.11
CA ILE A 9 5.75 13.85 39.16
C ILE A 9 4.22 13.79 39.32
N LYS A 10 3.54 14.95 39.35
CA LYS A 10 2.06 14.98 39.39
C LYS A 10 1.39 14.36 38.16
N ALA A 11 2.03 14.42 36.99
CA ALA A 11 1.50 13.79 35.79
C ALA A 11 1.59 12.26 35.88
N ILE A 12 2.74 11.75 36.37
CA ILE A 12 2.97 10.32 36.59
C ILE A 12 2.04 9.76 37.68
N GLU A 13 1.86 10.47 38.79
CA GLU A 13 0.95 10.06 39.87
C GLU A 13 -0.50 9.92 39.35
N LYS A 14 -0.96 10.86 38.52
CA LYS A 14 -2.30 10.83 37.91
C LYS A 14 -2.48 9.66 36.94
N GLU A 15 -1.43 9.30 36.21
CA GLU A 15 -1.43 8.19 35.25
C GLU A 15 -1.42 6.83 35.98
N VAL A 16 -0.65 6.71 37.06
CA VAL A 16 -0.66 5.53 37.94
C VAL A 16 -2.02 5.33 38.61
N GLU A 17 -2.68 6.41 39.03
CA GLU A 17 -4.03 6.34 39.62
C GLU A 17 -5.09 5.91 38.59
N ALA A 18 -4.99 6.38 37.34
CA ALA A 18 -5.85 5.94 36.24
C ALA A 18 -5.68 4.44 35.91
N LEU A 19 -4.44 3.93 35.97
CA LEU A 19 -4.15 2.52 35.75
C LEU A 19 -4.67 1.63 36.90
N LYS A 20 -4.56 2.09 38.16
CA LYS A 20 -5.15 1.39 39.31
C LYS A 20 -6.67 1.29 39.18
N LYS A 21 -7.33 2.36 38.73
CA LYS A 21 -8.78 2.38 38.53
C LYS A 21 -9.22 1.41 37.42
N LYS A 22 -8.50 1.36 36.29
CA LYS A 22 -8.73 0.36 35.21
C LYS A 22 -8.56 -1.07 35.70
N ARG A 23 -7.55 -1.34 36.54
CA ARG A 23 -7.32 -2.68 37.10
C ARG A 23 -8.46 -3.11 38.03
N SER A 24 -8.96 -2.21 38.89
CA SER A 24 -10.14 -2.49 39.73
C SER A 24 -11.40 -2.73 38.90
N LEU A 25 -11.58 -2.01 37.78
CA LEU A 25 -12.72 -2.21 36.89
C LEU A 25 -12.69 -3.60 36.24
N ASN A 26 -11.52 -4.06 35.81
CA ASN A 26 -11.35 -5.39 35.22
C ASN A 26 -11.56 -6.51 36.24
N GLU A 27 -11.16 -6.30 37.51
CA GLU A 27 -11.43 -7.25 38.59
C GLU A 27 -12.93 -7.35 38.87
N ILE A 28 -13.66 -6.22 38.87
CA ILE A 28 -15.14 -6.19 39.00
C ILE A 28 -15.81 -6.92 37.83
N ILE A 29 -15.37 -6.68 36.59
CA ILE A 29 -15.91 -7.36 35.39
C ILE A 29 -15.66 -8.87 35.46
N SER A 30 -14.46 -9.30 35.87
CA SER A 30 -14.14 -10.72 36.02
C SER A 30 -14.91 -11.42 37.16
N GLY A 31 -15.34 -10.66 38.18
CA GLY A 31 -16.22 -11.14 39.24
C GLY A 31 -17.65 -11.35 38.74
N ALA A 32 -18.17 -10.38 37.96
CA ALA A 32 -19.52 -10.45 37.39
C ALA A 32 -19.67 -11.60 36.36
N GLU A 33 -18.63 -11.90 35.59
CA GLU A 33 -18.63 -13.04 34.66
C GLU A 33 -18.68 -14.39 35.38
N LYS A 34 -18.00 -14.51 36.54
CA LYS A 34 -18.02 -15.73 37.36
C LYS A 34 -19.35 -15.95 38.08
N GLU A 35 -20.04 -14.88 38.48
CA GLU A 35 -21.38 -14.98 39.05
C GLU A 35 -22.41 -15.43 38.00
N ALA A 36 -22.31 -14.92 36.76
CA ALA A 36 -23.16 -15.32 35.64
C ALA A 36 -22.98 -16.81 35.24
N GLU A 37 -21.76 -17.35 35.32
CA GLU A 37 -21.51 -18.77 35.08
C GLU A 37 -22.02 -19.67 36.22
N SER A 38 -22.06 -19.16 37.46
CA SER A 38 -22.55 -19.92 38.62
C SER A 38 -24.08 -20.04 38.67
N GLU A 39 -24.82 -19.04 38.16
CA GLU A 39 -26.29 -19.09 38.06
C GLU A 39 -26.77 -20.00 36.92
N ALA A 40 -25.96 -20.18 35.86
CA ALA A 40 -26.29 -21.08 34.75
C ALA A 40 -26.16 -22.59 35.12
N SER A 41 -25.42 -22.93 36.16
CA SER A 41 -25.15 -24.33 36.56
C SER A 41 -26.15 -24.89 37.59
N SER A 42 -27.09 -24.08 38.10
CA SER A 42 -27.95 -24.44 39.25
C SER A 42 -29.40 -24.83 38.91
N LYS A 43 -29.75 -25.06 37.64
CA LYS A 43 -31.09 -25.55 37.23
C LYS A 43 -31.01 -26.84 36.41
N LYS A 44 -30.83 -27.99 37.07
CA LYS A 44 -31.16 -29.33 36.53
C LYS A 44 -31.22 -30.39 37.67
N GLN A 45 -32.44 -30.73 38.12
CA GLN A 45 -32.89 -31.97 38.81
C GLN A 45 -34.36 -31.72 39.26
N GLN A 46 -35.42 -32.27 38.64
CA GLN A 46 -36.05 -33.60 38.90
C GLN A 46 -37.32 -33.79 37.99
N PRO A 47 -38.02 -34.96 37.95
CA PRO A 47 -38.38 -35.72 36.74
C PRO A 47 -39.80 -35.50 36.15
N PRO A 48 -40.13 -36.01 34.93
CA PRO A 48 -41.48 -35.91 34.35
C PRO A 48 -42.31 -37.22 34.40
N PRO A 49 -43.66 -37.16 34.43
CA PRO A 49 -44.53 -38.25 33.99
C PRO A 49 -44.91 -38.16 32.49
N LYS A 50 -45.53 -39.23 31.95
CA LYS A 50 -45.52 -39.75 30.56
C LYS A 50 -46.46 -39.10 29.50
N LEU A 51 -45.95 -39.04 28.25
CA LEU A 51 -46.50 -39.23 26.86
C LEU A 51 -47.62 -38.27 26.32
N PRO A 52 -47.76 -38.03 24.97
CA PRO A 52 -47.21 -38.78 23.82
C PRO A 52 -46.54 -37.98 22.64
N GLU A 53 -45.78 -38.74 21.84
CA GLU A 53 -45.44 -38.63 20.40
C GLU A 53 -44.54 -37.50 19.81
N LYS A 54 -43.50 -37.95 19.08
CA LYS A 54 -42.48 -37.17 18.33
C LYS A 54 -43.04 -36.57 17.03
N PRO A 55 -42.46 -35.45 16.56
CA PRO A 55 -41.89 -35.47 15.20
C PRO A 55 -40.42 -35.03 15.14
N SER A 56 -39.76 -35.48 14.07
CA SER A 56 -38.34 -35.59 13.79
C SER A 56 -37.48 -34.30 13.81
N GLU A 57 -36.26 -34.44 14.38
CA GLU A 57 -35.19 -33.43 14.48
C GLU A 57 -34.61 -32.96 13.11
N ASN A 58 -34.99 -33.57 11.99
CA ASN A 58 -34.43 -33.23 10.67
C ASN A 58 -35.01 -31.96 10.04
N LYS A 59 -36.20 -31.48 10.43
CA LYS A 59 -36.79 -30.25 9.84
C LYS A 59 -36.19 -28.97 10.41
N THR A 60 -35.72 -29.00 11.65
CA THR A 60 -35.22 -27.80 12.35
C THR A 60 -33.84 -27.39 11.84
N GLN A 61 -32.96 -28.36 11.53
CA GLN A 61 -31.65 -28.10 10.92
C GLN A 61 -31.75 -27.64 9.47
N GLU A 62 -32.69 -28.19 8.69
CA GLU A 62 -32.92 -27.77 7.30
C GLU A 62 -33.43 -26.32 7.22
N THR A 63 -34.21 -25.89 8.21
CA THR A 63 -34.72 -24.52 8.29
C THR A 63 -33.63 -23.54 8.71
N LEU A 64 -32.76 -23.90 9.67
CA LEU A 64 -31.60 -23.09 10.06
C LEU A 64 -30.58 -22.92 8.92
N ASN A 65 -30.32 -23.99 8.16
CA ASN A 65 -29.40 -23.94 7.02
C ASN A 65 -29.99 -23.10 5.86
N LYS A 66 -31.28 -23.25 5.54
CA LYS A 66 -31.95 -22.40 4.54
C LYS A 66 -32.00 -20.93 4.95
N THR A 67 -32.11 -20.65 6.25
CA THR A 67 -32.11 -19.27 6.77
C THR A 67 -30.70 -18.66 6.69
N GLN A 68 -29.65 -19.42 7.01
CA GLN A 68 -28.25 -18.98 6.83
C GLN A 68 -27.87 -18.81 5.37
N GLU A 69 -28.36 -19.66 4.48
CA GLU A 69 -28.11 -19.56 3.04
C GLU A 69 -28.86 -18.36 2.42
N ALA A 70 -30.06 -18.04 2.91
CA ALA A 70 -30.80 -16.83 2.57
C ALA A 70 -30.11 -15.57 3.11
N LEU A 71 -29.55 -15.62 4.31
CA LEU A 71 -28.79 -14.51 4.91
C LEU A 71 -27.47 -14.27 4.17
N ASN A 72 -26.77 -15.34 3.79
CA ASN A 72 -25.59 -15.27 2.93
C ASN A 72 -25.94 -14.74 1.53
N LYS A 73 -27.07 -15.13 0.93
CA LYS A 73 -27.56 -14.53 -0.32
C LYS A 73 -27.89 -13.05 -0.18
N LEU A 74 -28.46 -12.62 0.96
CA LEU A 74 -28.73 -11.20 1.25
C LEU A 74 -27.46 -10.37 1.47
N LEU A 75 -26.42 -10.98 2.05
CA LEU A 75 -25.10 -10.37 2.25
C LEU A 75 -24.32 -10.28 0.92
N HIS A 76 -24.43 -11.28 0.03
CA HIS A 76 -23.80 -11.25 -1.30
C HIS A 76 -24.58 -10.41 -2.32
N SER A 77 -25.88 -10.15 -2.13
CA SER A 77 -26.66 -9.22 -2.95
C SER A 77 -26.39 -7.73 -2.61
N ARG A 78 -25.60 -7.46 -1.56
CA ARG A 78 -25.06 -6.13 -1.24
C ARG A 78 -23.67 -5.88 -1.84
N SER A 79 -23.32 -6.57 -2.93
CA SER A 79 -22.41 -5.94 -3.90
C SER A 79 -23.18 -4.81 -4.57
N SER A 80 -23.18 -3.65 -3.91
CA SER A 80 -23.41 -2.40 -4.61
C SER A 80 -22.35 -2.35 -5.71
N LYS A 81 -22.78 -2.44 -6.97
CA LYS A 81 -21.95 -2.09 -8.13
C LYS A 81 -21.12 -0.87 -7.72
N PRO A 82 -19.80 -0.85 -7.95
CA PRO A 82 -18.97 0.26 -7.58
C PRO A 82 -19.59 1.48 -8.25
N ASN A 83 -20.07 2.39 -7.41
CA ASN A 83 -20.60 3.66 -7.89
C ASN A 83 -19.42 4.26 -8.68
N ASN A 84 -19.62 4.44 -9.99
CA ASN A 84 -18.56 4.84 -10.89
C ASN A 84 -18.26 6.32 -10.58
N ASN A 85 -17.55 6.56 -9.47
CA ASN A 85 -17.34 7.87 -8.84
C ASN A 85 -16.49 8.81 -9.72
N ASN A 86 -16.03 8.32 -10.87
CA ASN A 86 -15.28 9.07 -11.86
C ASN A 86 -16.15 9.64 -12.98
N THR A 87 -17.48 9.57 -12.94
CA THR A 87 -18.33 10.30 -13.87
C THR A 87 -19.09 11.42 -13.17
N ASN A 88 -19.11 12.61 -13.78
CA ASN A 88 -20.01 13.69 -13.33
C ASN A 88 -21.47 13.31 -13.68
N VAL A 89 -22.46 14.07 -13.20
CA VAL A 89 -23.90 13.92 -13.50
C VAL A 89 -24.16 13.84 -15.03
N PHE A 90 -23.25 14.38 -15.83
CA PHE A 90 -23.26 14.34 -17.30
C PHE A 90 -22.56 13.12 -17.93
N LEU A 91 -22.23 12.08 -17.16
CA LEU A 91 -21.48 10.90 -17.60
C LEU A 91 -20.10 11.20 -18.20
N VAL A 92 -19.57 12.40 -17.95
CA VAL A 92 -18.22 12.80 -18.41
C VAL A 92 -17.19 12.19 -17.46
N PRO A 93 -16.23 11.39 -17.97
CA PRO A 93 -15.12 10.89 -17.17
C PRO A 93 -14.31 12.06 -16.60
N GLN A 94 -14.24 12.13 -15.28
CA GLN A 94 -13.40 13.07 -14.56
C GLN A 94 -11.97 12.56 -14.55
N ALA A 95 -11.04 13.49 -14.74
CA ALA A 95 -9.62 13.18 -14.65
C ALA A 95 -9.28 12.78 -13.20
N PRO A 96 -8.56 11.66 -12.98
CA PRO A 96 -8.23 11.17 -11.65
C PRO A 96 -7.38 12.17 -10.87
N ARG A 97 -7.91 12.73 -9.78
CA ARG A 97 -7.17 13.71 -8.97
C ARG A 97 -6.53 13.03 -7.77
N LEU A 98 -5.24 13.28 -7.57
CA LEU A 98 -4.59 12.91 -6.32
C LEU A 98 -5.16 13.72 -5.16
N PRO A 99 -5.29 13.09 -3.98
CA PRO A 99 -5.53 13.78 -2.72
C PRO A 99 -4.49 14.88 -2.48
N LYS A 100 -4.93 16.14 -2.43
CA LYS A 100 -4.01 17.29 -2.24
C LYS A 100 -3.89 17.66 -0.77
N THR A 101 -4.99 17.59 -0.04
CA THR A 101 -5.03 17.91 1.39
C THR A 101 -4.64 16.69 2.22
N GLN A 102 -4.14 16.92 3.44
CA GLN A 102 -3.76 15.83 4.34
C GLN A 102 -4.97 14.98 4.76
N ALA A 103 -6.12 15.61 4.97
CA ALA A 103 -7.37 14.91 5.27
C ALA A 103 -7.85 14.01 4.13
N GLU A 104 -7.78 14.48 2.87
CA GLU A 104 -8.06 13.63 1.71
C GLU A 104 -7.07 12.47 1.63
N LYS A 105 -5.78 12.71 1.89
CA LYS A 105 -4.75 11.67 1.88
C LYS A 105 -5.00 10.58 2.90
N GLU A 106 -5.58 10.91 4.05
CA GLU A 106 -5.93 9.96 5.11
C GLU A 106 -7.23 9.20 4.80
N THR A 107 -8.18 9.83 4.13
CA THR A 107 -9.51 9.24 3.85
C THR A 107 -9.51 8.38 2.60
N THR A 108 -8.73 8.73 1.58
CA THR A 108 -8.74 8.05 0.29
C THR A 108 -7.82 6.83 0.29
N ARG A 109 -8.44 5.64 0.26
CA ARG A 109 -7.77 4.38 -0.02
C ARG A 109 -7.10 4.41 -1.39
N ARG A 110 -5.82 4.04 -1.45
CA ARG A 110 -5.05 3.95 -2.69
C ARG A 110 -3.90 2.97 -2.58
N LEU A 111 -3.41 2.54 -3.74
CA LEU A 111 -2.13 1.86 -3.89
C LEU A 111 -1.03 2.90 -4.02
N ILE A 112 0.00 2.77 -3.21
CA ILE A 112 1.22 3.57 -3.29
C ILE A 112 2.34 2.62 -3.70
N VAL A 113 2.98 2.87 -4.83
CA VAL A 113 4.13 2.09 -5.27
C VAL A 113 5.39 2.93 -5.12
N VAL A 114 6.36 2.41 -4.39
CA VAL A 114 7.67 3.03 -4.21
C VAL A 114 8.69 2.19 -4.98
N LEU A 115 9.19 2.74 -6.08
CA LEU A 115 10.28 2.16 -6.85
C LEU A 115 11.60 2.48 -6.16
N GLU A 116 12.12 1.53 -5.40
CA GLU A 116 13.32 1.66 -4.57
C GLU A 116 14.59 1.34 -5.37
N GLN A 117 15.73 1.93 -4.97
CA GLN A 117 17.03 1.73 -5.62
C GLN A 117 17.04 1.99 -7.14
N ALA A 118 16.22 2.92 -7.61
CA ALA A 118 16.14 3.24 -9.04
C ALA A 118 17.46 3.82 -9.57
N CYS A 119 17.99 3.23 -10.66
CA CYS A 119 19.23 3.65 -11.30
C CYS A 119 19.07 4.93 -12.15
N LEU A 120 18.74 6.07 -11.54
CA LEU A 120 18.60 7.36 -12.22
C LEU A 120 19.72 8.31 -11.80
N GLU A 121 20.77 8.42 -12.62
CA GLU A 121 21.93 9.26 -12.37
C GLU A 121 22.32 10.01 -13.65
N THR A 122 22.59 11.32 -13.54
CA THR A 122 23.08 12.12 -14.67
C THR A 122 24.59 12.09 -14.75
N TYR A 123 25.13 11.91 -15.95
CA TYR A 123 26.55 12.04 -16.24
C TYR A 123 26.80 13.23 -17.19
N LYS A 124 27.87 13.98 -16.90
CA LYS A 124 28.33 15.08 -17.75
C LYS A 124 29.51 14.60 -18.57
N PHE A 125 29.38 14.61 -19.89
CA PHE A 125 30.52 14.34 -20.76
C PHE A 125 31.57 15.45 -20.64
N ARG A 126 32.85 15.08 -20.55
CA ARG A 126 33.95 16.07 -20.52
C ARG A 126 34.06 16.87 -21.83
N LYS A 127 33.67 16.26 -22.95
CA LYS A 127 33.82 16.82 -24.32
C LYS A 127 32.57 17.55 -24.82
N SER A 128 31.40 17.34 -24.24
CA SER A 128 30.16 18.04 -24.61
C SER A 128 29.58 18.75 -23.39
N LYS A 129 28.90 19.89 -23.59
CA LYS A 129 28.19 20.55 -22.48
C LYS A 129 26.86 19.85 -22.13
N ASN A 130 26.56 18.73 -22.76
CA ASN A 130 25.29 18.03 -22.60
C ASN A 130 25.36 17.03 -21.44
N TYR A 131 24.26 16.94 -20.71
CA TYR A 131 24.06 15.97 -19.65
C TYR A 131 23.22 14.82 -20.21
N GLU A 132 23.61 13.60 -19.89
CA GLU A 132 22.91 12.39 -20.29
C GLU A 132 22.62 11.52 -19.07
N LEU A 133 21.60 10.69 -19.17
CA LEU A 133 21.30 9.72 -18.11
C LEU A 133 22.23 8.53 -18.28
N LEU A 134 22.89 8.13 -17.19
CA LEU A 134 23.82 7.01 -17.19
C LEU A 134 23.07 5.72 -17.56
N ASN A 135 23.59 5.00 -18.55
CA ASN A 135 22.96 3.82 -19.14
C ASN A 135 24.01 2.75 -19.46
N CYS A 136 23.65 1.48 -19.37
CA CYS A 136 24.53 0.35 -19.63
C CYS A 136 25.00 0.28 -21.09
N ASP A 137 24.15 0.67 -22.06
CA ASP A 137 24.47 0.50 -23.49
C ASP A 137 25.36 1.63 -24.02
N ASP A 138 24.99 2.87 -23.73
CA ASP A 138 25.67 4.06 -24.29
C ASP A 138 26.95 4.43 -23.53
N HIS A 139 27.05 4.03 -22.24
CA HIS A 139 28.07 4.52 -21.32
C HIS A 139 29.01 3.45 -20.77
N VAL A 140 29.17 2.31 -21.44
CA VAL A 140 30.04 1.18 -20.99
C VAL A 140 31.44 1.66 -20.59
N SER A 141 32.12 2.41 -21.46
CA SER A 141 33.50 2.87 -21.21
C SER A 141 33.59 3.90 -20.08
N VAL A 142 32.50 4.63 -19.81
CA VAL A 142 32.43 5.59 -18.71
C VAL A 142 32.25 4.83 -17.38
N LEU A 143 31.36 3.84 -17.36
CA LEU A 143 31.13 2.98 -16.19
C LEU A 143 32.41 2.25 -15.77
N GLN A 144 33.14 1.69 -16.72
CA GLN A 144 34.43 1.04 -16.48
C GLN A 144 35.45 1.99 -15.83
N LYS A 145 35.51 3.25 -16.30
CA LYS A 145 36.39 4.28 -15.70
C LYS A 145 35.97 4.69 -14.29
N MET A 146 34.69 4.54 -13.95
CA MET A 146 34.16 4.75 -12.61
C MET A 146 34.33 3.52 -11.70
N GLY A 147 34.91 2.43 -12.20
CA GLY A 147 35.00 1.16 -11.47
C GLY A 147 33.65 0.47 -11.24
N ARG A 148 32.63 0.84 -12.03
CA ARG A 148 31.28 0.25 -11.98
C ARG A 148 31.10 -0.76 -13.09
N THR A 149 30.20 -1.70 -12.87
CA THR A 149 29.85 -2.71 -13.88
C THR A 149 28.73 -2.18 -14.79
N HIS A 150 28.53 -2.83 -15.93
CA HIS A 150 27.44 -2.46 -16.84
C HIS A 150 26.07 -2.67 -16.20
N SER A 151 25.94 -3.57 -15.22
CA SER A 151 24.67 -3.83 -14.56
C SER A 151 24.28 -2.70 -13.62
N ASP A 152 25.20 -1.86 -13.15
CA ASP A 152 24.89 -0.81 -12.17
C ASP A 152 24.12 0.40 -12.73
N ALA A 153 23.89 0.46 -14.05
CA ALA A 153 23.24 1.58 -14.73
C ALA A 153 22.10 1.11 -15.63
N ARG A 154 20.98 0.71 -15.01
CA ARG A 154 19.79 0.19 -15.70
C ARG A 154 18.54 1.06 -15.49
N PRO A 155 18.52 2.30 -16.00
CA PRO A 155 17.35 3.17 -15.90
C PRO A 155 16.14 2.65 -16.71
N ASP A 156 16.34 1.68 -17.61
CA ASP A 156 15.30 1.00 -18.38
C ASP A 156 14.32 0.22 -17.48
N ILE A 157 14.79 -0.32 -16.36
CA ILE A 157 13.94 -1.04 -15.39
C ILE A 157 12.89 -0.08 -14.82
N THR A 158 13.32 1.11 -14.37
CA THR A 158 12.41 2.14 -13.87
C THR A 158 11.46 2.63 -14.96
N HIS A 159 11.96 2.81 -16.18
CA HIS A 159 11.14 3.22 -17.33
C HIS A 159 10.01 2.22 -17.61
N GLN A 160 10.31 0.93 -17.65
CA GLN A 160 9.32 -0.13 -17.85
C GLN A 160 8.30 -0.19 -16.72
N CYS A 161 8.74 -0.10 -15.47
CA CYS A 161 7.84 -0.06 -14.31
C CYS A 161 6.87 1.11 -14.38
N LEU A 162 7.37 2.32 -14.68
CA LEU A 162 6.52 3.51 -14.79
C LEU A 162 5.51 3.40 -15.94
N MET A 163 5.89 2.80 -17.08
CA MET A 163 4.95 2.57 -18.18
C MET A 163 3.81 1.65 -17.72
N GLN A 164 4.14 0.53 -17.07
CA GLN A 164 3.12 -0.41 -16.59
C GLN A 164 2.21 0.21 -15.54
N LEU A 165 2.79 0.89 -14.55
CA LEU A 165 2.05 1.50 -13.45
C LEU A 165 1.10 2.58 -13.96
N LEU A 166 1.57 3.50 -14.82
CA LEU A 166 0.75 4.64 -15.25
C LEU A 166 -0.28 4.30 -16.34
N ASP A 167 -0.09 3.18 -17.03
CA ASP A 167 -1.07 2.64 -17.97
C ASP A 167 -2.15 1.79 -17.31
N SER A 168 -1.93 1.31 -16.08
CA SER A 168 -2.88 0.48 -15.35
C SER A 168 -4.26 1.13 -15.22
N PRO A 169 -5.37 0.37 -15.36
CA PRO A 169 -6.71 0.82 -14.99
C PRO A 169 -6.75 1.48 -13.61
N LEU A 170 -5.98 0.96 -12.65
CA LEU A 170 -5.87 1.51 -11.31
C LEU A 170 -5.40 2.98 -11.29
N ASN A 171 -4.43 3.34 -12.14
CA ASN A 171 -3.99 4.72 -12.30
C ASN A 171 -5.06 5.59 -12.96
N LYS A 172 -5.78 5.06 -13.96
CA LYS A 172 -6.88 5.77 -14.62
C LYS A 172 -8.06 6.01 -13.67
N ALA A 173 -8.27 5.10 -12.72
CA ALA A 173 -9.25 5.23 -11.65
C ALA A 173 -8.86 6.25 -10.56
N GLY A 174 -7.60 6.70 -10.54
CA GLY A 174 -7.09 7.65 -9.53
C GLY A 174 -6.73 7.02 -8.19
N LEU A 175 -6.58 5.70 -8.18
CA LEU A 175 -6.27 4.90 -6.98
C LEU A 175 -4.80 4.51 -6.89
N LEU A 176 -3.94 5.07 -7.76
CA LEU A 176 -2.50 4.83 -7.77
C LEU A 176 -1.71 6.11 -7.50
N GLN A 177 -0.73 6.00 -6.62
CA GLN A 177 0.33 6.99 -6.44
C GLN A 177 1.68 6.29 -6.63
N VAL A 178 2.58 6.91 -7.38
CA VAL A 178 3.93 6.37 -7.61
C VAL A 178 4.98 7.32 -7.03
N TYR A 179 5.96 6.73 -6.36
CA TYR A 179 7.19 7.38 -5.93
C TYR A 179 8.39 6.63 -6.51
N ILE A 180 9.47 7.35 -6.79
CA ILE A 180 10.74 6.78 -7.21
C ILE A 180 11.78 7.23 -6.22
N HIS A 181 12.45 6.29 -5.58
CA HIS A 181 13.59 6.53 -4.72
C HIS A 181 14.85 6.00 -5.40
N THR A 182 15.74 6.91 -5.78
CA THR A 182 16.93 6.55 -6.55
C THR A 182 18.03 5.99 -5.65
N ALA A 183 18.95 5.21 -6.24
CA ALA A 183 20.16 4.75 -5.56
C ALA A 183 21.06 5.89 -5.03
N ARG A 184 20.85 7.12 -5.51
CA ARG A 184 21.51 8.34 -5.04
C ARG A 184 20.69 9.12 -4.00
N ASN A 185 19.73 8.47 -3.35
CA ASN A 185 18.89 9.02 -2.28
C ASN A 185 18.05 10.24 -2.73
N VAL A 186 17.61 10.26 -3.99
CA VAL A 186 16.69 11.29 -4.51
C VAL A 186 15.29 10.70 -4.54
N LEU A 187 14.36 11.36 -3.85
CA LEU A 187 12.95 10.97 -3.85
C LEU A 187 12.15 11.81 -4.84
N ILE A 188 11.42 11.14 -5.72
CA ILE A 188 10.64 11.76 -6.79
C ILE A 188 9.19 11.34 -6.63
N GLU A 189 8.31 12.33 -6.58
CA GLU A 189 6.86 12.16 -6.66
C GLU A 189 6.40 12.21 -8.11
N VAL A 190 5.59 11.23 -8.50
CA VAL A 190 5.02 11.11 -9.85
C VAL A 190 3.53 11.40 -9.82
N ASN A 191 3.10 12.39 -10.58
CA ASN A 191 1.68 12.72 -10.73
C ASN A 191 1.01 11.71 -11.71
N PRO A 192 -0.15 11.10 -11.37
CA PRO A 192 -0.91 10.19 -12.23
C PRO A 192 -1.21 10.71 -13.64
N HIS A 193 -1.30 12.04 -13.82
CA HIS A 193 -1.54 12.68 -15.10
C HIS A 193 -0.30 12.73 -16.01
N VAL A 194 0.88 12.38 -15.50
CA VAL A 194 2.10 12.41 -16.31
C VAL A 194 2.02 11.34 -17.41
N ARG A 195 2.30 11.76 -18.65
CA ARG A 195 2.49 10.84 -19.76
C ARG A 195 3.97 10.54 -19.92
N ILE A 196 4.41 9.38 -19.42
CA ILE A 196 5.81 8.97 -19.58
C ILE A 196 6.11 8.68 -21.06
N PRO A 197 7.23 9.21 -21.59
CA PRO A 197 7.64 8.91 -22.97
C PRO A 197 7.82 7.41 -23.18
N ARG A 198 7.23 6.85 -24.25
CA ARG A 198 7.33 5.41 -24.57
C ARG A 198 8.70 4.98 -25.08
N THR A 199 9.42 5.90 -25.72
CA THR A 199 10.78 5.62 -26.20
C THR A 199 11.78 5.93 -25.09
N PHE A 200 12.68 5.00 -24.82
CA PHE A 200 13.68 5.11 -23.78
C PHE A 200 14.54 6.39 -23.88
N LYS A 201 15.02 6.75 -25.09
CA LYS A 201 15.81 7.97 -25.31
C LYS A 201 15.11 9.27 -24.84
N ARG A 202 13.79 9.38 -25.07
CA ARG A 202 13.00 10.54 -24.58
C ARG A 202 12.79 10.50 -23.07
N PHE A 203 12.61 9.31 -22.50
CA PHE A 203 12.56 9.13 -21.05
C PHE A 203 13.86 9.59 -20.39
N CYS A 204 15.02 9.21 -20.93
CA CYS A 204 16.33 9.65 -20.43
C CYS A 204 16.44 11.18 -20.42
N GLY A 205 16.07 11.85 -21.53
CA GLY A 205 16.06 13.32 -21.59
C GLY A 205 15.13 13.97 -20.56
N LEU A 206 13.95 13.39 -20.33
CA LEU A 206 13.01 13.85 -19.31
C LEU A 206 13.59 13.71 -17.89
N MET A 207 14.24 12.59 -17.58
CA MET A 207 14.87 12.35 -16.27
C MET A 207 16.06 13.28 -16.02
N VAL A 208 16.89 13.52 -17.04
CA VAL A 208 17.97 14.52 -16.95
C VAL A 208 17.39 15.89 -16.64
N GLN A 209 16.34 16.31 -17.36
CA GLN A 209 15.68 17.59 -17.10
C GLN A 209 15.11 17.66 -15.68
N LEU A 210 14.48 16.58 -15.20
CA LEU A 210 13.92 16.51 -13.86
C LEU A 210 14.99 16.64 -12.79
N LEU A 211 16.11 15.91 -12.90
CA LEU A 211 17.19 15.95 -11.93
C LEU A 211 17.89 17.32 -11.90
N HIS A 212 17.94 18.03 -13.03
CA HIS A 212 18.50 19.38 -13.10
C HIS A 212 17.56 20.47 -12.57
N LYS A 213 16.28 20.42 -12.92
CA LYS A 213 15.29 21.46 -12.58
C LYS A 213 14.52 21.17 -11.30
N LEU A 214 14.70 19.98 -10.72
CA LEU A 214 13.98 19.44 -9.55
C LEU A 214 12.46 19.30 -9.72
N SER A 215 11.89 19.77 -10.84
CA SER A 215 10.49 19.58 -11.17
C SER A 215 10.24 19.73 -12.67
N ILE A 216 9.18 19.08 -13.15
CA ILE A 216 8.64 19.20 -14.50
C ILE A 216 7.18 19.62 -14.38
N SER A 217 6.80 20.69 -15.06
CA SER A 217 5.42 21.18 -15.10
C SER A 217 4.74 20.81 -16.40
N SER A 218 3.41 20.78 -16.39
CA SER A 218 2.60 20.59 -17.60
C SER A 218 2.84 21.72 -18.61
N VAL A 219 2.72 21.41 -19.90
CA VAL A 219 2.84 22.42 -20.98
C VAL A 219 1.64 23.36 -20.96
N LYS A 220 0.46 22.87 -20.55
CA LYS A 220 -0.81 23.60 -20.60
C LYS A 220 -1.22 24.20 -19.25
N GLY A 221 -0.44 24.02 -18.19
CA GLY A 221 -0.82 24.45 -16.85
C GLY A 221 0.34 24.50 -15.87
N SER A 222 0.11 25.10 -14.71
CA SER A 222 1.11 25.25 -13.63
C SER A 222 1.29 24.00 -12.77
N GLU A 223 0.61 22.90 -13.09
CA GLU A 223 0.69 21.66 -12.33
C GLU A 223 2.04 20.97 -12.53
N LYS A 224 2.67 20.61 -11.41
CA LYS A 224 3.91 19.83 -11.39
C LYS A 224 3.58 18.35 -11.61
N LEU A 225 4.08 17.79 -12.71
CA LEU A 225 3.87 16.41 -13.11
C LEU A 225 4.90 15.47 -12.48
N LEU A 226 6.14 15.94 -12.35
CA LEU A 226 7.22 15.24 -11.66
C LEU A 226 7.88 16.24 -10.73
N ARG A 227 8.18 15.83 -9.50
CA ARG A 227 8.81 16.71 -8.51
C ARG A 227 9.75 15.92 -7.62
N VAL A 228 10.97 16.43 -7.45
CA VAL A 228 11.88 15.99 -6.40
C VAL A 228 11.37 16.52 -5.06
N ILE A 229 11.17 15.61 -4.12
CA ILE A 229 10.68 15.88 -2.77
C ILE A 229 11.75 15.52 -1.73
N LYS A 230 11.55 15.90 -0.47
CA LYS A 230 12.52 15.64 0.60
C LYS A 230 12.37 14.21 1.09
N ASN A 231 13.43 13.65 1.65
CA ASN A 231 13.37 12.37 2.37
C ASN A 231 12.90 12.58 3.83
N PRO A 232 12.37 11.54 4.50
CA PRO A 232 12.08 10.18 4.03
C PRO A 232 10.67 10.02 3.40
N ILE A 233 10.47 8.91 2.67
CA ILE A 233 9.18 8.57 2.03
C ILE A 233 8.01 8.46 3.02
N THR A 234 8.28 8.02 4.25
CA THR A 234 7.26 7.85 5.30
C THR A 234 6.49 9.13 5.64
N GLN A 235 7.05 10.30 5.37
CA GLN A 235 6.36 11.59 5.57
C GLN A 235 5.21 11.83 4.58
N TYR A 236 5.19 11.12 3.46
CA TYR A 236 4.21 11.30 2.39
C TYR A 236 3.15 10.19 2.35
N LEU A 237 3.37 9.12 3.14
CA LEU A 237 2.42 8.01 3.27
C LEU A 237 1.28 8.39 4.23
N PRO A 238 0.05 7.88 4.01
CA PRO A 238 -1.04 7.98 4.98
C PRO A 238 -0.69 7.32 6.31
N THR A 239 -1.33 7.76 7.39
CA THR A 239 -1.22 7.15 8.72
C THR A 239 -1.70 5.69 8.70
N ASN A 240 -2.85 5.43 8.09
CA ASN A 240 -3.42 4.09 7.93
C ASN A 240 -2.90 3.47 6.63
N CYS A 241 -1.63 3.06 6.65
CA CYS A 241 -0.98 2.47 5.50
C CYS A 241 -0.28 1.16 5.86
N HIS A 242 -0.70 0.08 5.19
CA HIS A 242 -0.05 -1.23 5.24
C HIS A 242 1.14 -1.23 4.30
N LYS A 243 2.37 -1.33 4.84
CA LYS A 243 3.62 -1.11 4.10
C LYS A 243 4.32 -2.46 3.90
N ILE A 244 4.53 -2.85 2.66
CA ILE A 244 5.10 -4.15 2.30
C ILE A 244 6.26 -3.98 1.32
N THR A 245 7.22 -4.89 1.38
CA THR A 245 8.23 -5.07 0.34
C THR A 245 7.95 -6.34 -0.44
N LEU A 246 8.01 -6.25 -1.77
CA LEU A 246 8.07 -7.45 -2.60
C LEU A 246 9.50 -7.98 -2.61
N SER A 247 9.67 -9.21 -2.12
CA SER A 247 10.96 -9.88 -2.09
C SER A 247 10.82 -11.32 -2.55
N TYR A 248 11.80 -11.81 -3.30
CA TYR A 248 11.82 -13.20 -3.76
C TYR A 248 12.02 -14.19 -2.59
N ASP A 249 12.88 -13.84 -1.63
CA ASP A 249 13.25 -14.71 -0.50
C ASP A 249 12.19 -14.75 0.61
N ALA A 250 11.13 -13.95 0.50
CA ALA A 250 10.04 -13.93 1.45
C ALA A 250 9.03 -15.06 1.22
N LYS A 251 8.16 -15.29 2.20
CA LYS A 251 7.10 -16.31 2.08
C LYS A 251 6.19 -15.98 0.89
N THR A 252 6.04 -16.93 -0.03
CA THR A 252 5.12 -16.80 -1.16
C THR A 252 3.68 -16.80 -0.70
N VAL A 253 2.93 -15.77 -1.09
CA VAL A 253 1.52 -15.60 -0.80
C VAL A 253 0.73 -15.42 -2.09
N ARG A 254 -0.52 -15.90 -2.07
CA ARG A 254 -1.47 -15.62 -3.14
C ARG A 254 -2.17 -14.31 -2.83
N LEU A 255 -2.05 -13.32 -3.72
CA LEU A 255 -2.62 -11.98 -3.49
C LEU A 255 -4.13 -12.00 -3.21
N LYS A 256 -4.87 -12.91 -3.84
CA LYS A 256 -6.32 -13.10 -3.59
C LYS A 256 -6.64 -13.41 -2.13
N ASP A 257 -5.78 -14.17 -1.46
CA ASP A 257 -5.99 -14.58 -0.06
C ASP A 257 -5.38 -13.55 0.90
N TYR A 258 -4.34 -12.85 0.45
CA TYR A 258 -3.61 -11.86 1.24
C TYR A 258 -4.33 -10.50 1.33
N LEU A 259 -4.82 -9.96 0.21
CA LEU A 259 -5.45 -8.62 0.18
C LEU A 259 -6.67 -8.47 1.10
N PRO A 260 -7.54 -9.48 1.28
CA PRO A 260 -8.66 -9.41 2.24
C PRO A 260 -8.26 -9.38 3.71
N VAL A 261 -7.02 -9.77 4.05
CA VAL A 261 -6.51 -9.72 5.43
C VAL A 261 -6.22 -8.28 5.85
N ILE A 262 -5.89 -7.41 4.89
CA ILE A 262 -5.61 -6.00 5.14
C ILE A 262 -6.95 -5.27 5.39
N PRO A 263 -7.05 -4.46 6.45
CA PRO A 263 -8.25 -3.66 6.72
C PRO A 263 -8.68 -2.81 5.51
N SER A 264 -9.98 -2.70 5.27
CA SER A 264 -10.53 -2.01 4.09
C SER A 264 -10.29 -0.49 4.11
N ASP A 265 -10.07 0.08 5.29
CA ASP A 265 -9.73 1.49 5.51
C ASP A 265 -8.24 1.81 5.31
N TYR A 266 -7.39 0.80 5.12
CA TYR A 266 -5.95 0.99 4.95
C TYR A 266 -5.58 1.19 3.47
N SER A 267 -4.72 2.17 3.23
CA SER A 267 -3.96 2.26 1.98
C SER A 267 -2.86 1.21 1.96
N ILE A 268 -2.48 0.76 0.77
CA ILE A 268 -1.44 -0.25 0.62
C ILE A 268 -0.22 0.42 -0.02
N CYS A 269 0.93 0.35 0.64
CA CYS A 269 2.20 0.83 0.11
C CYS A 269 3.10 -0.37 -0.19
N VAL A 270 3.55 -0.47 -1.44
CA VAL A 270 4.39 -1.56 -1.93
C VAL A 270 5.74 -0.99 -2.36
N ALA A 271 6.80 -1.40 -1.68
CA ALA A 271 8.17 -1.16 -2.08
C ALA A 271 8.62 -2.24 -3.07
N ILE A 272 9.12 -1.82 -4.23
CA ILE A 272 9.59 -2.70 -5.30
C ILE A 272 10.99 -2.25 -5.71
N GLY A 273 11.95 -3.16 -5.70
CA GLY A 273 13.31 -2.87 -6.14
C GLY A 273 13.36 -2.60 -7.65
N ALA A 274 13.60 -1.36 -8.04
CA ALA A 274 13.83 -0.93 -9.41
C ALA A 274 15.33 -0.99 -9.78
N MET A 275 15.97 -2.07 -9.33
CA MET A 275 17.40 -2.36 -9.49
C MET A 275 17.59 -3.68 -10.25
N PRO A 276 18.72 -3.88 -10.92
CA PRO A 276 18.98 -5.09 -11.71
C PRO A 276 19.40 -6.29 -10.86
N HIS A 277 20.09 -6.03 -9.75
CA HIS A 277 20.55 -6.99 -8.77
C HIS A 277 20.69 -6.28 -7.42
N GLY A 278 20.73 -7.05 -6.34
CA GLY A 278 20.83 -6.54 -4.98
C GLY A 278 19.91 -7.30 -4.03
N GLU A 279 20.13 -7.10 -2.74
CA GLU A 279 19.25 -7.66 -1.71
C GLU A 279 18.00 -6.80 -1.54
N ASP A 280 16.86 -7.44 -1.26
CA ASP A 280 15.58 -6.76 -1.03
C ASP A 280 15.49 -6.11 0.36
N SER A 281 16.60 -5.54 0.87
CA SER A 281 16.70 -4.86 2.18
C SER A 281 16.50 -3.34 2.10
N PHE A 282 16.23 -2.82 0.90
CA PHE A 282 16.15 -1.39 0.59
C PHE A 282 15.08 -0.61 1.39
N ALA A 283 14.05 -1.28 1.90
CA ALA A 283 12.92 -0.64 2.60
C ALA A 283 12.70 -1.15 4.03
N ASP A 284 13.60 -1.99 4.55
CA ASP A 284 13.47 -2.67 5.86
C ASP A 284 13.32 -1.70 7.04
N SER A 285 13.79 -0.47 6.86
CA SER A 285 13.67 0.58 7.87
C SER A 285 12.24 1.10 8.07
N TRP A 286 11.32 0.87 7.13
CA TRP A 286 9.99 1.47 7.17
C TRP A 286 8.82 0.57 6.76
N VAL A 287 9.07 -0.61 6.18
CA VAL A 287 7.99 -1.57 5.87
C VAL A 287 7.63 -2.42 7.08
N ASP A 288 6.38 -2.89 7.09
CA ASP A 288 5.84 -3.73 8.17
C ASP A 288 6.18 -5.21 7.92
N GLU A 289 6.21 -5.65 6.66
CA GLU A 289 6.52 -7.03 6.28
C GLU A 289 7.11 -7.17 4.86
N LYS A 290 7.66 -8.36 4.56
CA LYS A 290 8.08 -8.77 3.22
C LYS A 290 7.24 -9.94 2.74
N ILE A 291 6.79 -9.89 1.50
CA ILE A 291 6.04 -10.98 0.86
C ILE A 291 6.62 -11.32 -0.51
N SER A 292 6.50 -12.58 -0.91
CA SER A 292 6.73 -13.00 -2.28
C SER A 292 5.39 -13.26 -2.98
N ILE A 293 5.28 -12.90 -4.26
CA ILE A 293 4.05 -13.08 -5.07
C ILE A 293 4.21 -14.15 -6.15
N SER A 294 5.35 -14.84 -6.17
CA SER A 294 5.71 -15.83 -7.19
C SER A 294 6.83 -16.73 -6.68
N GLU A 295 6.75 -18.02 -7.00
CA GLU A 295 7.85 -18.99 -6.74
C GLU A 295 9.06 -18.77 -7.66
N TYR A 296 8.90 -17.95 -8.70
CA TYR A 296 9.95 -17.54 -9.63
C TYR A 296 10.35 -16.08 -9.39
N SER A 297 11.63 -15.78 -9.59
CA SER A 297 12.14 -14.41 -9.63
C SER A 297 11.44 -13.60 -10.72
N LEU A 298 10.86 -12.46 -10.36
CA LEU A 298 10.15 -11.60 -11.30
C LEU A 298 10.96 -10.34 -11.61
N SER A 299 10.79 -9.81 -12.82
CA SER A 299 11.23 -8.43 -13.08
C SER A 299 10.36 -7.45 -12.31
N ALA A 300 10.92 -6.30 -11.94
CA ALA A 300 10.20 -5.26 -11.22
C ALA A 300 8.91 -4.83 -11.95
N ALA A 301 8.93 -4.75 -13.29
CA ALA A 301 7.77 -4.39 -14.09
C ALA A 301 6.66 -5.46 -14.03
N VAL A 302 7.01 -6.76 -14.05
CA VAL A 302 6.04 -7.85 -13.89
C VAL A 302 5.48 -7.87 -12.48
N ALA A 303 6.31 -7.60 -11.45
CA ALA A 303 5.84 -7.49 -10.07
C ALA A 303 4.83 -6.33 -9.92
N CYS A 304 5.13 -5.15 -10.49
CA CYS A 304 4.20 -4.03 -10.56
C CYS A 304 2.88 -4.45 -11.25
N SER A 305 2.98 -5.09 -12.42
CA SER A 305 1.82 -5.55 -13.20
C SER A 305 0.92 -6.47 -12.38
N LYS A 306 1.50 -7.54 -11.82
CA LYS A 306 0.76 -8.56 -11.07
C LYS A 306 0.06 -7.97 -9.86
N PHE A 307 0.73 -7.06 -9.15
CA PHE A 307 0.15 -6.43 -7.98
C PHE A 307 -1.00 -5.48 -8.35
N CYS A 308 -0.83 -4.67 -9.40
CA CYS A 308 -1.90 -3.83 -9.92
C CYS A 308 -3.11 -4.65 -10.35
N CYS A 309 -2.93 -5.68 -11.19
CA CYS A 309 -4.04 -6.50 -11.66
C CYS A 309 -4.79 -7.19 -10.51
N ALA A 310 -4.08 -7.73 -9.52
CA ALA A 310 -4.73 -8.33 -8.36
C ALA A 310 -5.53 -7.31 -7.53
N LEU A 311 -5.07 -6.06 -7.45
CA LEU A 311 -5.80 -4.99 -6.79
C LEU A 311 -6.96 -4.45 -7.61
N GLU A 312 -6.84 -4.42 -8.93
CA GLU A 312 -7.92 -4.08 -9.85
C GLU A 312 -9.09 -5.05 -9.64
N ASP A 313 -8.82 -6.36 -9.64
CA ASP A 313 -9.82 -7.38 -9.34
C ASP A 313 -10.41 -7.23 -7.92
N PHE A 314 -9.58 -6.89 -6.93
CA PHE A 314 -10.03 -6.78 -5.54
C PHE A 314 -10.84 -5.50 -5.25
N TRP A 315 -10.55 -4.41 -5.96
CA TRP A 315 -11.27 -3.13 -5.83
C TRP A 315 -12.37 -2.94 -6.89
N ASP A 316 -12.63 -3.97 -7.69
CA ASP A 316 -13.62 -3.96 -8.77
C ASP A 316 -13.39 -2.81 -9.78
N VAL A 317 -12.12 -2.63 -10.16
CA VAL A 317 -11.68 -1.69 -11.20
C VAL A 317 -11.49 -2.47 -12.50
N LEU A 318 -12.27 -2.13 -13.52
CA LEU A 318 -12.32 -2.80 -14.83
C LEU A 318 -11.62 -2.00 -15.93
#